data_AF-A0A1H7MQL8-F1
#
_entry.id   AF-A0A1H7MQL8-F1
#
_cell.length_a   1.000
_cell.length_b   1.000
_cell.length_c   1.000
_cell.angle_alpha   90.00
_cell.angle_beta   90.00
_cell.angle_gamma   90.00
#
_symmetry.space_group_name_H-M   'P 1'
#
loop_
_entity.id
_entity.type
_entity.pdbx_description
1 polymer ?
#
loop_
_entity_poly.entity_id
_entity_poly.type
_entity_poly.pdbx_seq_one_letter_code
_entity_poly.pdbx_strand_id
1 'polypeptide(L)'
;MSDLIVRCSSIGRLMAKPENADLDPLYLTPEVKAVIAKTKRTDEEKALLEHARRHSLSAGGKTHVRELVREAIYGFEPADIETRPILKGRAVEEECIALLARLTGRPLVKNGERRNNGLISGECDIFDAPLGHGRDIKAPYSMESMPIVLADCYDSGYEWQMRGYMALWDAETWSVDYVLVSTPEEYIGLEPQHLHFVDHIAERHRWTTWTVMRDRALEALIQDKVQAARRYYRQVVDEFDRAHADPAELAAMAAAGHPAPWEEPKAPAAPATPIRAPKPVAEALASLDDF
;
A
#
# COMPACT_ATOMS: atom_id res chain seq x y z
N MET A 1 3.04 -7.77 20.06
CA MET A 1 2.37 -6.78 19.21
C MET A 1 2.17 -7.40 17.84
N SER A 2 1.07 -7.12 17.14
CA SER A 2 0.77 -7.76 15.85
C SER A 2 1.77 -7.32 14.79
N ASP A 3 2.25 -8.27 13.98
CA ASP A 3 3.09 -7.96 12.82
C ASP A 3 2.43 -6.92 11.89
N LEU A 4 3.25 -6.13 11.18
CA LEU A 4 2.77 -5.17 10.18
C LEU A 4 1.74 -5.82 9.25
N ILE A 5 0.51 -5.31 9.24
CA ILE A 5 -0.55 -5.69 8.31
C ILE A 5 -0.66 -4.59 7.26
N VAL A 6 -0.45 -4.93 5.99
CA VAL A 6 -0.47 -3.95 4.89
C VAL A 6 -1.89 -3.77 4.38
N ARG A 7 -2.35 -2.53 4.19
CA ARG A 7 -3.67 -2.27 3.58
C ARG A 7 -3.65 -2.63 2.10
N CYS A 8 -4.72 -3.23 1.57
CA CYS A 8 -4.80 -3.57 0.14
C CYS A 8 -4.49 -2.36 -0.76
N SER A 9 -5.00 -1.18 -0.41
CA SER A 9 -4.77 0.08 -1.13
C SER A 9 -3.31 0.53 -1.16
N SER A 10 -2.43 0.00 -0.29
CA SER A 10 -1.01 0.36 -0.26
C SER A 10 -0.09 -0.76 -0.74
N ILE A 11 -0.62 -1.93 -1.12
CA ILE A 11 0.19 -3.06 -1.65
C ILE A 11 1.05 -2.59 -2.82
N GLY A 12 0.47 -1.85 -3.78
CA GLY A 12 1.19 -1.39 -4.97
C GLY A 12 2.49 -0.64 -4.68
N ARG A 13 2.57 0.07 -3.54
CA ARG A 13 3.79 0.78 -3.11
C ARG A 13 4.96 -0.15 -2.77
N LEU A 14 4.70 -1.45 -2.54
CA LEU A 14 5.73 -2.47 -2.27
C LEU A 14 6.17 -3.26 -3.51
N MET A 15 5.42 -3.17 -4.61
CA MET A 15 5.53 -4.13 -5.72
C MET A 15 6.53 -3.73 -6.80
N ALA A 16 7.04 -2.50 -6.76
CA ALA A 16 8.08 -2.05 -7.66
C ALA A 16 9.31 -2.98 -7.62
N LYS A 17 9.85 -3.30 -8.79
CA LYS A 17 11.03 -4.17 -8.92
C LYS A 17 12.25 -3.48 -8.30
N PRO A 18 12.95 -4.12 -7.35
CA PRO A 18 14.16 -3.55 -6.77
C PRO A 18 15.31 -3.58 -7.77
N GLU A 19 16.11 -2.51 -7.74
CA GLU A 19 17.40 -2.49 -8.41
C GLU A 19 18.42 -3.36 -7.65
N ASN A 20 19.55 -3.66 -8.28
CA ASN A 20 20.59 -4.49 -7.64
C ASN A 20 21.12 -3.86 -6.33
N ALA A 21 21.12 -2.53 -6.24
CA ALA A 21 21.51 -1.79 -5.03
C ALA A 21 20.47 -1.87 -3.90
N ASP A 22 19.22 -2.20 -4.24
CA ASP A 22 18.12 -2.26 -3.29
C ASP A 22 17.99 -3.63 -2.61
N LEU A 23 18.69 -4.65 -3.12
CA LEU A 23 18.59 -6.02 -2.64
C LEU A 23 18.88 -6.10 -1.14
N ASP A 24 18.01 -6.82 -0.43
CA ASP A 24 18.14 -7.08 0.99
C ASP A 24 19.45 -7.85 1.23
N PRO A 25 20.34 -7.38 2.14
CA PRO A 25 21.60 -8.05 2.45
C PRO A 25 21.47 -9.55 2.74
N LEU A 26 20.34 -10.00 3.28
CA LEU A 26 20.04 -11.41 3.52
C LEU A 26 20.12 -12.26 2.24
N TYR A 27 19.81 -11.67 1.08
CA TYR A 27 19.79 -12.36 -0.22
C TYR A 27 20.97 -11.98 -1.11
N LEU A 28 21.93 -11.17 -0.62
CA LEU A 28 23.16 -10.80 -1.34
C LEU A 28 24.29 -11.81 -1.07
N THR A 29 24.06 -13.08 -1.43
CA THR A 29 25.07 -14.14 -1.30
C THR A 29 26.27 -13.89 -2.23
N PRO A 30 27.44 -14.52 -1.99
CA PRO A 30 28.59 -14.43 -2.90
C PRO A 30 28.24 -14.80 -4.35
N GLU A 31 27.37 -15.80 -4.54
CA GLU A 31 26.87 -16.25 -5.83
C GLU A 31 26.02 -15.16 -6.50
N VAL A 32 25.08 -14.56 -5.76
CA VAL A 32 24.26 -13.44 -6.26
C VAL A 32 25.13 -12.25 -6.66
N LYS A 33 26.13 -11.90 -5.85
CA LYS A 33 27.09 -10.83 -6.17
C LYS A 33 27.89 -11.14 -7.44
N ALA A 34 28.35 -12.38 -7.61
CA ALA A 34 29.03 -12.82 -8.82
C ALA A 34 28.12 -12.72 -10.05
N VAL A 35 26.85 -13.08 -9.92
CA VAL A 35 25.84 -12.97 -11.00
C VAL A 35 25.55 -11.51 -11.37
N ILE A 36 25.51 -10.60 -10.39
CA ILE A 36 25.31 -9.16 -10.63
C ILE A 36 26.44 -8.60 -11.50
N ALA A 37 27.69 -8.99 -11.23
CA ALA A 37 28.87 -8.54 -11.97
C ALA A 37 28.94 -9.06 -13.43
N LYS A 38 28.17 -10.10 -13.78
CA LYS A 38 28.16 -10.67 -15.14
C LYS A 38 27.29 -9.86 -16.10
N THR A 39 27.78 -9.70 -17.33
CA THR A 39 27.04 -9.09 -18.45
C THR A 39 26.07 -10.08 -19.12
N LYS A 40 26.45 -11.35 -19.21
CA LYS A 40 25.60 -12.44 -19.73
C LYS A 40 25.36 -13.45 -18.61
N ARG A 41 24.11 -13.85 -18.46
CA ARG A 41 23.64 -14.71 -17.37
C ARG A 41 22.93 -15.93 -17.96
N THR A 42 23.18 -17.10 -17.39
CA THR A 42 22.37 -18.30 -17.68
C THR A 42 20.96 -18.14 -17.10
N ASP A 43 20.05 -19.04 -17.45
CA ASP A 43 18.67 -18.97 -16.95
C ASP A 43 18.59 -19.28 -15.45
N GLU A 44 19.47 -20.14 -14.94
CA GLU A 44 19.63 -20.41 -13.51
C GLU A 44 20.12 -19.16 -12.76
N GLU A 45 21.07 -18.42 -13.33
CA GLU A 45 21.58 -17.19 -12.75
C GLU A 45 20.53 -16.07 -12.74
N LYS A 46 19.71 -15.98 -13.80
CA LYS A 46 18.56 -15.08 -13.81
C LYS A 46 17.55 -15.44 -12.74
N ALA A 47 17.23 -16.74 -12.58
CA ALA A 47 16.31 -17.22 -11.56
C ALA A 47 16.82 -16.92 -10.15
N LEU A 48 18.13 -17.08 -9.89
CA LEU A 48 18.75 -16.73 -8.61
C LEU A 48 18.59 -15.24 -8.30
N LEU A 49 18.84 -14.36 -9.28
CA LEU A 49 18.69 -12.92 -9.11
C LEU A 49 17.23 -12.50 -8.94
N GLU A 50 16.30 -13.10 -9.69
CA GLU A 50 14.86 -12.84 -9.51
C GLU A 50 14.35 -13.32 -8.15
N HIS A 51 14.88 -14.43 -7.62
CA HIS A 51 14.59 -14.86 -6.25
C HIS A 51 15.02 -13.80 -5.22
N ALA A 52 16.23 -13.23 -5.35
CA ALA A 52 16.68 -12.15 -4.48
C ALA A 52 15.79 -10.89 -4.60
N ARG A 53 15.40 -10.51 -5.82
CA ARG A 53 14.52 -9.36 -6.09
C ARG A 53 13.11 -9.55 -5.56
N ARG A 54 12.58 -10.76 -5.65
CA ARG A 54 11.26 -11.14 -5.13
C ARG A 54 11.15 -10.91 -3.62
N HIS A 55 12.21 -11.21 -2.89
CA HIS A 55 12.26 -11.08 -1.43
C HIS A 55 12.87 -9.77 -0.93
N SER A 56 13.14 -8.81 -1.81
CA SER A 56 13.67 -7.48 -1.47
C SER A 56 12.67 -6.38 -1.80
N LEU A 57 12.78 -5.22 -1.15
CA LEU A 57 12.01 -4.02 -1.49
C LEU A 57 12.84 -3.07 -2.34
N SER A 58 12.21 -2.38 -3.30
CA SER A 58 12.83 -1.27 -4.02
C SER A 58 13.06 -0.07 -3.10
N ALA A 59 13.82 0.92 -3.55
CA ALA A 59 13.96 2.19 -2.85
C ALA A 59 12.60 2.83 -2.49
N GLY A 60 11.64 2.83 -3.43
CA GLY A 60 10.28 3.31 -3.21
C GLY A 60 9.51 2.50 -2.16
N GLY A 61 9.63 1.16 -2.20
CA GLY A 61 9.02 0.29 -1.20
C GLY A 61 9.57 0.51 0.21
N LYS A 62 10.89 0.72 0.33
CA LYS A 62 11.53 1.09 1.61
C LYS A 62 11.04 2.45 2.11
N THR A 63 10.90 3.45 1.23
CA THR A 63 10.31 4.74 1.58
C THR A 63 8.90 4.58 2.14
N HIS A 64 8.04 3.78 1.48
CA HIS A 64 6.71 3.52 2.00
C HIS A 64 6.70 2.85 3.37
N VAL A 65 7.55 1.85 3.60
CA VAL A 65 7.65 1.22 4.94
C VAL A 65 8.08 2.22 6.00
N ARG A 66 8.99 3.17 5.69
CA ARG A 66 9.35 4.25 6.62
C ARG A 66 8.19 5.20 6.91
N GLU A 67 7.31 5.46 5.95
CA GLU A 67 6.06 6.19 6.18
C GLU A 67 5.17 5.45 7.18
N LEU A 68 4.97 4.14 7.01
CA LEU A 68 4.18 3.32 7.93
C LEU A 68 4.77 3.27 9.34
N VAL A 69 6.10 3.21 9.47
CA VAL A 69 6.78 3.28 10.77
C VAL A 69 6.56 4.67 11.39
N ARG A 70 6.68 5.73 10.59
CA ARG A 70 6.46 7.11 11.04
C ARG A 70 5.04 7.32 11.57
N GLU A 71 4.03 6.86 10.83
CA GLU A 71 2.62 6.88 11.26
C GLU A 71 2.44 6.14 12.59
N ALA A 72 3.03 4.96 12.74
CA ALA A 72 2.92 4.15 13.95
C ALA A 72 3.63 4.77 15.17
N ILE A 73 4.80 5.39 14.98
CA ILE A 73 5.57 6.03 16.05
C ILE A 73 4.89 7.30 16.53
N TYR A 74 4.47 8.15 15.59
CA TYR A 74 3.94 9.49 15.91
C TYR A 74 2.42 9.53 16.07
N GLY A 75 1.70 8.47 15.71
CA GLY A 75 0.26 8.35 15.94
C GLY A 75 -0.58 9.38 15.17
N PHE A 76 -0.27 9.59 13.89
CA PHE A 76 -1.04 10.52 13.03
C PHE A 76 -1.54 9.81 11.77
N GLU A 77 -2.59 10.38 11.18
CA GLU A 77 -3.06 9.99 9.85
C GLU A 77 -2.47 10.94 8.79
N PRO A 78 -2.00 10.40 7.65
CA PRO A 78 -1.52 11.22 6.55
C PRO A 78 -2.58 12.19 6.03
N ALA A 79 -2.22 13.47 5.85
CA ALA A 79 -3.15 14.49 5.37
C ALA A 79 -3.64 14.26 3.92
N ASP A 80 -2.96 13.40 3.14
CA ASP A 80 -3.35 13.08 1.77
C ASP A 80 -4.68 12.31 1.69
N ILE A 81 -5.18 11.74 2.79
CA ILE A 81 -6.50 11.10 2.87
C ILE A 81 -7.66 12.11 2.92
N GLU A 82 -7.38 13.37 3.23
CA GLU A 82 -8.37 14.46 3.37
C GLU A 82 -8.38 15.38 2.15
N THR A 83 -7.91 14.87 1.01
CA THR A 83 -7.96 15.60 -0.26
C THR A 83 -9.38 15.62 -0.82
N ARG A 84 -9.75 16.72 -1.50
CA ARG A 84 -11.09 16.87 -2.11
C ARG A 84 -11.50 15.69 -3.01
N PRO A 85 -10.64 15.09 -3.84
CA PRO A 85 -10.99 13.88 -4.60
C PRO A 85 -11.40 12.70 -3.73
N ILE A 86 -10.70 12.45 -2.62
CA ILE A 86 -11.04 11.36 -1.70
C ILE A 86 -12.34 11.68 -0.96
N LEU A 87 -12.50 12.92 -0.51
CA LEU A 87 -13.73 13.36 0.15
C LEU A 87 -14.95 13.27 -0.78
N LYS A 88 -14.81 13.68 -2.04
CA LYS A 88 -15.82 13.46 -3.08
C LYS A 88 -16.14 11.98 -3.17
N GLY A 89 -15.14 11.12 -3.37
CA GLY A 89 -15.33 9.69 -3.53
C GLY A 89 -16.12 9.06 -2.37
N ARG A 90 -15.82 9.45 -1.13
CA ARG A 90 -16.59 9.05 0.07
C ARG A 90 -18.03 9.55 0.03
N ALA A 91 -18.24 10.81 -0.34
CA ALA A 91 -19.56 11.45 -0.32
C ALA A 91 -20.52 10.92 -1.39
N VAL A 92 -19.99 10.51 -2.54
CA VAL A 92 -20.81 10.10 -3.70
C VAL A 92 -20.82 8.58 -3.94
N GLU A 93 -20.27 7.80 -3.00
CA GLU A 93 -20.11 6.36 -3.14
C GLU A 93 -21.46 5.65 -3.42
N GLU A 94 -22.50 5.95 -2.64
CA GLU A 94 -23.84 5.37 -2.82
C GLU A 94 -24.43 5.72 -4.20
N GLU A 95 -24.20 6.94 -4.68
CA GLU A 95 -24.66 7.39 -6.01
C GLU A 95 -23.93 6.63 -7.13
N CYS A 96 -22.61 6.45 -6.99
CA CYS A 96 -21.83 5.64 -7.92
C CYS A 96 -22.30 4.18 -7.96
N ILE A 97 -22.56 3.57 -6.80
CA ILE A 97 -23.10 2.20 -6.70
C ILE A 97 -24.46 2.12 -7.40
N ALA A 98 -25.36 3.09 -7.16
CA ALA A 98 -26.68 3.12 -7.76
C ALA A 98 -26.62 3.27 -9.29
N LEU A 99 -25.74 4.14 -9.80
CA LEU A 99 -25.50 4.32 -11.23
C LEU A 99 -24.96 3.03 -11.86
N LEU A 100 -23.96 2.42 -11.25
CA LEU A 100 -23.37 1.17 -11.72
C LEU A 100 -24.38 0.01 -11.71
N ALA A 101 -25.25 -0.07 -10.70
CA ALA A 101 -26.33 -1.05 -10.62
C ALA A 101 -27.31 -0.92 -11.79
N ARG A 102 -27.70 0.32 -12.17
CA ARG A 102 -28.54 0.58 -13.36
C ARG A 102 -27.84 0.17 -14.65
N LEU A 103 -26.57 0.55 -14.82
CA LEU A 103 -25.79 0.27 -16.03
C LEU A 103 -25.49 -1.22 -16.22
N THR A 104 -25.29 -1.96 -15.13
CA THR A 104 -25.04 -3.40 -15.15
C THR A 104 -26.33 -4.23 -15.14
N GLY A 105 -27.48 -3.61 -14.85
CA GLY A 105 -28.77 -4.29 -14.69
C GLY A 105 -28.79 -5.25 -13.50
N ARG A 106 -27.97 -5.03 -12.48
CA ARG A 106 -27.81 -5.91 -11.32
C ARG A 106 -27.92 -5.12 -10.02
N PRO A 107 -28.56 -5.68 -8.98
CA PRO A 107 -28.49 -5.07 -7.65
C PRO A 107 -27.05 -5.17 -7.13
N LEU A 108 -26.47 -4.03 -6.78
CA LEU A 108 -25.15 -3.96 -6.15
C LEU A 108 -25.32 -3.44 -4.72
N VAL A 109 -24.61 -4.06 -3.77
CA VAL A 109 -24.69 -3.71 -2.35
C VAL A 109 -23.29 -3.43 -1.86
N LYS A 110 -23.13 -2.30 -1.15
CA LYS A 110 -21.87 -1.93 -0.51
C LYS A 110 -21.47 -3.02 0.50
N ASN A 111 -20.22 -3.45 0.45
CA ASN A 111 -19.62 -4.29 1.46
C ASN A 111 -19.36 -3.48 2.74
N GLY A 112 -19.69 -4.06 3.89
CA GLY A 112 -19.43 -3.48 5.22
C GLY A 112 -18.42 -4.27 6.04
N GLU A 113 -17.74 -5.25 5.44
CA GLU A 113 -16.81 -6.15 6.12
C GLU A 113 -15.35 -5.79 5.76
N ARG A 114 -14.53 -5.56 6.79
CA ARG A 114 -13.07 -5.55 6.65
C ARG A 114 -12.50 -6.93 6.93
N ARG A 115 -11.79 -7.50 5.97
CA ARG A 115 -11.08 -8.79 6.12
C ARG A 115 -9.61 -8.58 6.37
N ASN A 116 -9.00 -9.55 7.07
CA ASN A 116 -7.56 -9.67 7.19
C ASN A 116 -7.18 -11.15 7.13
N ASN A 117 -5.99 -11.45 6.60
CA ASN A 117 -5.42 -12.79 6.58
C ASN A 117 -4.08 -12.87 7.35
N GLY A 118 -3.87 -11.93 8.27
CA GLY A 118 -2.62 -11.78 9.01
C GLY A 118 -1.46 -11.22 8.20
N LEU A 119 -1.56 -10.95 6.88
CA LEU A 119 -0.54 -10.27 6.07
C LEU A 119 -1.05 -8.95 5.51
N ILE A 120 -2.26 -8.99 4.94
CA ILE A 120 -2.94 -7.84 4.35
C ILE A 120 -4.30 -7.65 5.00
N SER A 121 -4.83 -6.43 4.93
CA SER A 121 -6.21 -6.11 5.31
C SER A 121 -6.88 -5.23 4.28
N GLY A 122 -8.19 -5.39 4.12
CA GLY A 122 -8.95 -4.69 3.10
C GLY A 122 -10.43 -4.70 3.39
N GLU A 123 -11.12 -3.70 2.85
CA GLU A 123 -12.57 -3.57 2.84
C GLU A 123 -12.86 -3.10 1.42
N CYS A 124 -13.34 -4.01 0.59
CA CYS A 124 -13.69 -3.64 -0.78
C CYS A 124 -15.03 -2.91 -0.83
N ASP A 125 -15.32 -2.29 -1.98
CA ASP A 125 -16.58 -1.58 -2.15
C ASP A 125 -17.75 -2.55 -2.36
N ILE A 126 -17.61 -3.51 -3.28
CA ILE A 126 -18.64 -4.50 -3.59
C ILE A 126 -18.02 -5.88 -3.82
N PHE A 127 -18.70 -6.93 -3.35
CA PHE A 127 -18.41 -8.31 -3.71
C PHE A 127 -19.68 -9.10 -4.03
N ASP A 128 -19.77 -9.61 -5.26
CA ASP A 128 -20.83 -10.50 -5.72
C ASP A 128 -20.38 -11.96 -5.56
N ALA A 129 -20.70 -12.55 -4.40
CA ALA A 129 -20.29 -13.90 -4.05
C ALA A 129 -20.80 -14.98 -5.03
N PRO A 130 -22.07 -14.97 -5.50
CA PRO A 130 -22.53 -15.89 -6.54
C PRO A 130 -21.71 -15.88 -7.84
N LEU A 131 -21.14 -14.73 -8.21
CA LEU A 131 -20.28 -14.62 -9.40
C LEU A 131 -18.78 -14.83 -9.10
N GLY A 132 -18.38 -14.83 -7.83
CA GLY A 132 -16.97 -14.76 -7.46
C GLY A 132 -16.28 -13.52 -8.03
N HIS A 133 -17.00 -12.39 -8.09
CA HIS A 133 -16.55 -11.16 -8.75
C HIS A 133 -16.63 -9.96 -7.80
N GLY A 134 -15.52 -9.27 -7.63
CA GLY A 134 -15.47 -8.01 -6.88
C GLY A 134 -15.53 -6.78 -7.79
N ARG A 135 -15.98 -5.66 -7.24
CA ARG A 135 -15.94 -4.35 -7.91
C ARG A 135 -15.37 -3.31 -6.97
N ASP A 136 -14.48 -2.48 -7.50
CA ASP A 136 -13.88 -1.36 -6.80
C ASP A 136 -14.17 -0.09 -7.61
N ILE A 137 -14.88 0.84 -7.00
CA ILE A 137 -15.39 2.04 -7.62
C ILE A 137 -14.35 3.14 -7.44
N LYS A 138 -14.02 3.80 -8.55
CA LYS A 138 -13.24 5.03 -8.56
C LYS A 138 -14.16 6.15 -9.04
N ALA A 139 -14.48 7.10 -8.18
CA ALA A 139 -15.19 8.31 -8.57
C ALA A 139 -14.17 9.33 -9.09
N PRO A 140 -14.07 9.60 -10.40
CA PRO A 140 -13.18 10.65 -10.91
C PRO A 140 -13.60 11.99 -10.33
N TYR A 141 -12.64 12.86 -10.04
CA TYR A 141 -12.89 14.14 -9.39
C TYR A 141 -13.73 15.08 -10.25
N SER A 142 -13.44 15.13 -11.55
CA SER A 142 -14.15 15.95 -12.54
C SER A 142 -14.15 15.25 -13.92
N MET A 143 -14.79 15.86 -14.91
CA MET A 143 -14.72 15.41 -16.31
C MET A 143 -13.28 15.31 -16.83
N GLU A 144 -12.37 16.17 -16.36
CA GLU A 144 -10.96 16.17 -16.78
C GLU A 144 -10.23 14.90 -16.34
N SER A 145 -10.59 14.37 -15.17
CA SER A 145 -9.99 13.15 -14.60
C SER A 145 -10.69 11.85 -15.03
N MET A 146 -11.79 11.92 -15.78
CA MET A 146 -12.54 10.74 -16.20
C MET A 146 -11.80 10.02 -17.34
N PRO A 147 -11.38 8.76 -17.17
CA PRO A 147 -10.77 8.03 -18.28
C PRO A 147 -11.82 7.63 -19.30
N ILE A 148 -11.51 7.83 -20.59
CA ILE A 148 -12.45 7.58 -21.69
C ILE A 148 -12.14 6.30 -22.47
N VAL A 149 -10.92 5.78 -22.35
CA VAL A 149 -10.50 4.49 -22.92
C VAL A 149 -9.69 3.67 -21.93
N LEU A 150 -9.57 2.36 -22.19
CA LEU A 150 -8.82 1.43 -21.34
C LEU A 150 -7.36 1.85 -21.13
N ALA A 151 -6.73 2.46 -22.13
CA ALA A 151 -5.35 2.96 -22.03
C ALA A 151 -5.18 4.04 -20.95
N ASP A 152 -6.25 4.78 -20.65
CA ASP A 152 -6.26 5.82 -19.61
C ASP A 152 -6.65 5.27 -18.23
N CYS A 153 -7.23 4.07 -18.19
CA CYS A 153 -7.79 3.49 -16.96
C CYS A 153 -6.78 2.71 -16.12
N TYR A 154 -5.79 2.09 -16.78
CA TYR A 154 -4.90 1.13 -16.14
C TYR A 154 -4.03 1.84 -15.10
N ASP A 155 -4.13 1.36 -13.86
CA ASP A 155 -3.29 1.78 -12.75
C ASP A 155 -2.72 0.54 -12.06
N SER A 156 -1.39 0.45 -12.02
CA SER A 156 -0.71 -0.70 -11.43
C SER A 156 -0.95 -0.81 -9.91
N GLY A 157 -1.16 0.31 -9.21
CA GLY A 157 -1.50 0.31 -7.80
C GLY A 157 -2.87 -0.30 -7.54
N TYR A 158 -3.87 0.08 -8.35
CA TYR A 158 -5.20 -0.52 -8.30
C TYR A 158 -5.17 -1.99 -8.69
N GLU A 159 -4.35 -2.40 -9.65
CA GLU A 159 -4.17 -3.82 -9.98
C GLU A 159 -3.74 -4.63 -8.74
N TRP A 160 -2.72 -4.15 -8.03
CA TRP A 160 -2.22 -4.80 -6.81
C TRP A 160 -3.22 -4.74 -5.66
N GLN A 161 -3.98 -3.66 -5.55
CA GLN A 161 -5.09 -3.56 -4.60
C GLN A 161 -6.15 -4.62 -4.88
N MET A 162 -6.55 -4.80 -6.14
CA MET A 162 -7.55 -5.81 -6.54
C MET A 162 -7.05 -7.22 -6.27
N ARG A 163 -5.77 -7.51 -6.54
CA ARG A 163 -5.15 -8.80 -6.19
C ARG A 163 -5.17 -9.06 -4.69
N GLY A 164 -4.95 -8.03 -3.88
CA GLY A 164 -5.12 -8.10 -2.43
C GLY A 164 -6.54 -8.48 -2.04
N TYR A 165 -7.55 -7.85 -2.63
CA TYR A 165 -8.94 -8.20 -2.38
C TYR A 165 -9.32 -9.60 -2.89
N MET A 166 -8.86 -10.01 -4.08
CA MET A 166 -9.05 -11.37 -4.59
C MET A 166 -8.52 -12.44 -3.62
N ALA A 167 -7.39 -12.17 -2.97
CA ALA A 167 -6.85 -13.06 -1.93
C ALA A 167 -7.70 -13.09 -0.65
N LEU A 168 -8.32 -11.97 -0.25
CA LEU A 168 -9.16 -11.88 0.96
C LEU A 168 -10.61 -12.37 0.76
N TRP A 169 -11.15 -12.25 -0.45
CA TRP A 169 -12.53 -12.64 -0.80
C TRP A 169 -12.64 -13.94 -1.58
N ASP A 170 -11.52 -14.58 -1.89
CA ASP A 170 -11.45 -15.76 -2.75
C ASP A 170 -12.15 -15.55 -4.11
N ALA A 171 -11.92 -14.38 -4.70
CA ALA A 171 -12.54 -13.97 -5.97
C ALA A 171 -11.66 -14.32 -7.17
N GLU A 172 -12.26 -14.74 -8.28
CA GLU A 172 -11.54 -15.06 -9.52
C GLU A 172 -11.33 -13.85 -10.44
N THR A 173 -12.16 -12.83 -10.28
CA THR A 173 -12.09 -11.60 -11.08
C THR A 173 -12.45 -10.38 -10.25
N TRP A 174 -11.91 -9.23 -10.65
CA TRP A 174 -12.21 -7.94 -10.04
C TRP A 174 -12.28 -6.84 -11.08
N SER A 175 -13.33 -6.03 -11.07
CA SER A 175 -13.43 -4.84 -11.92
C SER A 175 -13.04 -3.58 -11.16
N VAL A 176 -12.30 -2.69 -11.84
CA VAL A 176 -12.09 -1.32 -11.40
C VAL A 176 -13.01 -0.45 -12.24
N ASP A 177 -14.05 0.08 -11.62
CA ASP A 177 -15.15 0.79 -12.25
C ASP A 177 -14.97 2.31 -12.02
N TYR A 178 -14.56 3.05 -13.04
CA TYR A 178 -14.56 4.52 -13.01
C TYR A 178 -15.97 5.04 -13.28
N VAL A 179 -16.60 5.67 -12.29
CA VAL A 179 -18.00 6.09 -12.34
C VAL A 179 -18.11 7.59 -12.08
N LEU A 180 -18.49 8.34 -13.11
CA LEU A 180 -18.55 9.80 -13.06
C LEU A 180 -19.93 10.28 -12.61
N VAL A 181 -19.97 10.90 -11.44
CA VAL A 181 -21.13 11.58 -10.86
C VAL A 181 -20.77 13.02 -10.51
N SER A 182 -21.81 13.85 -10.35
CA SER A 182 -21.64 15.28 -10.06
C SER A 182 -20.88 15.47 -8.74
N THR A 183 -19.94 16.41 -8.70
CA THR A 183 -19.20 16.70 -7.46
C THR A 183 -20.06 17.60 -6.57
N PRO A 184 -20.29 17.25 -5.29
CA PRO A 184 -20.92 18.16 -4.35
C PRO A 184 -20.14 19.48 -4.26
N GLU A 185 -20.84 20.61 -4.19
CA GLU A 185 -20.25 21.95 -4.30
C GLU A 185 -19.12 22.19 -3.30
N GLU A 186 -19.28 21.69 -2.07
CA GLU A 186 -18.31 21.78 -0.98
C GLU A 186 -16.97 21.10 -1.30
N TYR A 187 -16.98 20.12 -2.23
CA TYR A 187 -15.78 19.38 -2.64
C TYR A 187 -15.21 19.86 -3.97
N ILE A 188 -15.77 20.86 -4.66
CA ILE A 188 -15.22 21.41 -5.92
C ILE A 188 -13.98 22.27 -5.65
N GLY A 189 -14.07 23.14 -4.64
CA GLY A 189 -13.00 24.05 -4.29
C GLY A 189 -12.88 25.25 -5.23
N LEU A 190 -11.72 25.38 -5.88
CA LEU A 190 -11.38 26.52 -6.75
C LEU A 190 -11.47 26.18 -8.24
N GLU A 191 -11.88 24.96 -8.58
CA GLU A 191 -12.02 24.53 -9.97
C GLU A 191 -13.31 25.07 -10.61
N PRO A 192 -13.33 25.29 -11.94
CA PRO A 192 -14.54 25.71 -12.64
C PRO A 192 -15.68 24.69 -12.49
N GLN A 193 -16.82 25.13 -11.94
CA GLN A 193 -17.99 24.26 -11.66
C GLN A 193 -18.47 23.44 -12.86
N HIS A 194 -18.35 23.97 -14.08
CA HIS A 194 -18.78 23.28 -15.29
C HIS A 194 -18.02 21.95 -15.53
N LEU A 195 -16.83 21.75 -14.95
CA LEU A 195 -16.09 20.49 -15.01
C LEU A 195 -16.67 19.40 -14.08
N HIS A 196 -17.50 19.78 -13.11
CA HIS A 196 -17.94 18.93 -12.02
C HIS A 196 -19.41 18.53 -12.09
N PHE A 197 -20.26 19.30 -12.76
CA PHE A 197 -21.67 18.98 -12.93
C PHE A 197 -21.91 18.22 -14.23
N VAL A 198 -22.17 16.92 -14.12
CA VAL A 198 -22.06 15.97 -15.24
C VAL A 198 -23.39 15.35 -15.65
N ASP A 199 -24.49 15.71 -15.01
CA ASP A 199 -25.81 15.08 -15.22
C ASP A 199 -26.39 15.33 -16.62
N HIS A 200 -25.86 16.33 -17.33
CA HIS A 200 -26.15 16.58 -18.74
C HIS A 200 -25.57 15.49 -19.68
N ILE A 201 -24.65 14.65 -19.19
CA ILE A 201 -24.03 13.55 -19.92
C ILE A 201 -24.80 12.26 -19.68
N ALA A 202 -25.14 11.56 -20.77
CA ALA A 202 -25.80 10.26 -20.70
C ALA A 202 -25.04 9.27 -19.81
N GLU A 203 -25.75 8.57 -18.91
CA GLU A 203 -25.19 7.64 -17.92
C GLU A 203 -24.18 6.64 -18.52
N ARG A 204 -24.49 6.08 -19.70
CA ARG A 204 -23.63 5.11 -20.40
C ARG A 204 -22.27 5.67 -20.84
N HIS A 205 -22.09 7.00 -20.88
CA HIS A 205 -20.81 7.64 -21.18
C HIS A 205 -20.06 8.04 -19.90
N ARG A 206 -20.64 7.79 -18.72
CA ARG A 206 -20.09 8.14 -17.40
C ARG A 206 -19.51 6.92 -16.67
N TRP A 207 -19.25 5.83 -17.40
CA TRP A 207 -18.68 4.61 -16.86
C TRP A 207 -17.61 4.03 -17.80
N THR A 208 -16.41 3.83 -17.27
CA THR A 208 -15.32 3.12 -17.94
C THR A 208 -14.76 2.09 -16.97
N THR A 209 -14.50 0.87 -17.42
CA THR A 209 -14.11 -0.25 -16.56
C THR A 209 -13.00 -1.09 -17.16
N TRP A 210 -12.18 -1.68 -16.31
CA TRP A 210 -11.23 -2.72 -16.69
C TRP A 210 -11.21 -3.83 -15.64
N THR A 211 -10.83 -5.04 -16.05
CA THR A 211 -10.93 -6.24 -15.23
C THR A 211 -9.56 -6.83 -14.95
N VAL A 212 -9.30 -7.13 -13.69
CA VAL A 212 -8.14 -7.89 -13.22
C VAL A 212 -8.55 -9.36 -13.05
N MET A 213 -7.76 -10.25 -13.65
CA MET A 213 -7.90 -11.69 -13.51
C MET A 213 -6.99 -12.21 -12.40
N ARG A 214 -7.48 -13.19 -11.64
CA ARG A 214 -6.70 -13.81 -10.56
C ARG A 214 -5.43 -14.45 -11.10
N ASP A 215 -4.32 -14.19 -10.43
CA ASP A 215 -3.02 -14.80 -10.71
C ASP A 215 -2.37 -15.20 -9.39
N ARG A 216 -2.24 -16.51 -9.16
CA ARG A 216 -1.70 -17.08 -7.92
C ARG A 216 -0.22 -16.80 -7.73
N ALA A 217 0.55 -16.69 -8.81
CA ALA A 217 1.97 -16.39 -8.73
C ALA A 217 2.20 -14.94 -8.27
N LEU A 218 1.35 -14.02 -8.73
CA LEU A 218 1.35 -12.63 -8.30
C LEU A 218 0.78 -12.48 -6.88
N GLU A 219 -0.24 -13.24 -6.48
CA GLU A 219 -0.69 -13.31 -5.08
C GLU A 219 0.43 -13.78 -4.13
N ALA A 220 1.17 -14.82 -4.50
CA ALA A 220 2.32 -15.27 -3.73
C ALA A 220 3.40 -14.19 -3.65
N LEU A 221 3.57 -13.38 -4.70
CA LEU A 221 4.53 -12.26 -4.67
C LEU A 221 4.15 -11.20 -3.62
N ILE A 222 2.86 -10.94 -3.42
CA ILE A 222 2.38 -10.03 -2.35
C ILE A 222 2.88 -10.54 -1.00
N GLN A 223 2.76 -11.85 -0.74
CA GLN A 223 3.21 -12.43 0.53
C GLN A 223 4.70 -12.18 0.76
N ASP A 224 5.55 -12.46 -0.23
CA ASP A 224 7.00 -12.27 -0.12
C ASP A 224 7.38 -10.80 0.08
N LYS A 225 6.68 -9.88 -0.60
CA LYS A 225 6.89 -8.44 -0.44
C LYS A 225 6.44 -7.92 0.93
N VAL A 226 5.33 -8.42 1.48
CA VAL A 226 4.90 -8.11 2.84
C VAL A 226 5.90 -8.65 3.86
N GLN A 227 6.46 -9.85 3.66
CA GLN A 227 7.51 -10.38 4.54
C GLN A 227 8.79 -9.54 4.49
N ALA A 228 9.19 -9.09 3.29
CA ALA A 228 10.30 -8.15 3.14
C ALA A 228 10.01 -6.82 3.86
N ALA A 229 8.79 -6.30 3.73
CA ALA A 229 8.35 -5.10 4.44
C ALA A 229 8.37 -5.28 5.96
N ARG A 230 7.96 -6.42 6.50
CA ARG A 230 8.05 -6.72 7.94
C ARG A 230 9.47 -6.77 8.46
N ARG A 231 10.41 -7.31 7.69
CA ARG A 231 11.83 -7.31 8.07
C ARG A 231 12.37 -5.88 8.10
N TYR A 232 12.10 -5.11 7.05
CA TYR A 232 12.58 -3.73 6.96
C TYR A 232 11.90 -2.81 7.99
N TYR A 233 10.60 -2.98 8.25
CA TYR A 233 9.86 -2.27 9.30
C TYR A 233 10.53 -2.43 10.66
N ARG A 234 10.88 -3.67 11.04
CA ARG A 234 11.63 -3.94 12.27
C ARG A 234 12.97 -3.23 12.30
N GLN A 235 13.74 -3.29 11.21
CA GLN A 235 15.03 -2.61 11.12
C GLN A 235 14.90 -1.11 11.37
N VAL A 236 13.90 -0.46 10.79
CA VAL A 236 13.65 0.98 10.97
C VAL A 236 13.22 1.30 12.40
N VAL A 237 12.36 0.47 13.02
CA VAL A 237 11.98 0.63 14.44
C VAL A 237 13.19 0.47 15.35
N ASP A 238 14.01 -0.56 15.14
CA ASP A 238 15.22 -0.81 15.93
C ASP A 238 16.24 0.33 15.77
N GLU A 239 16.38 0.87 14.55
CA GLU A 239 17.22 2.03 14.27
C GLU A 239 16.71 3.27 14.99
N PHE A 240 15.39 3.53 14.93
CA PHE A 240 14.77 4.65 15.64
C PHE A 240 14.98 4.53 17.16
N ASP A 241 14.69 3.36 17.74
CA ASP A 241 14.85 3.11 19.17
C ASP A 241 16.30 3.32 19.63
N ARG A 242 17.29 2.89 18.83
CA ARG A 242 18.71 3.11 19.13
C ARG A 242 19.08 4.59 19.05
N ALA A 243 18.63 5.29 18.01
CA ALA A 243 18.91 6.72 17.80
C ALA A 243 18.29 7.62 18.87
N HIS A 244 17.23 7.16 19.53
CA HIS A 244 16.47 7.91 20.54
C HIS A 244 16.53 7.26 21.94
N ALA A 245 17.51 6.39 22.17
CA ALA A 245 17.74 5.81 23.49
C ALA A 245 18.15 6.89 24.50
N ASP A 246 17.72 6.76 25.75
CA ASP A 246 18.09 7.69 26.83
C ASP A 246 19.63 7.65 27.05
N PRO A 247 20.28 8.76 27.42
CA PRO A 247 21.68 8.78 27.85
C PRO A 247 22.15 7.59 28.70
N ALA A 248 21.33 7.09 29.63
CA ALA A 248 21.68 5.92 30.44
C ALA A 248 21.71 4.60 29.64
N GLU A 249 20.76 4.44 28.71
CA GLU A 249 20.70 3.31 27.78
C GLU A 249 21.86 3.36 26.78
N LEU A 250 22.19 4.55 26.27
CA LEU A 250 23.33 4.80 25.39
C LEU A 250 24.67 4.44 26.05
N ALA A 251 24.85 4.83 27.32
CA ALA A 251 26.03 4.48 28.09
C ALA A 251 26.15 2.96 28.29
N ALA A 252 25.04 2.26 28.55
CA ALA A 252 25.02 0.82 28.68
C ALA A 252 25.33 0.10 27.35
N MET A 253 24.80 0.60 26.22
CA MET A 253 25.08 0.04 24.89
C MET A 253 26.55 0.19 24.49
N ALA A 254 27.14 1.37 24.74
CA ALA A 254 28.55 1.62 24.50
C ALA A 254 29.45 0.69 25.36
N ALA A 255 29.08 0.49 26.64
CA ALA A 255 29.79 -0.44 27.53
C ALA A 255 29.72 -1.90 27.06
N ALA A 256 28.65 -2.29 26.35
CA ALA A 256 28.49 -3.62 25.77
C ALA A 256 29.13 -3.79 24.37
N GLY A 257 29.82 -2.77 23.85
CA GLY A 257 30.51 -2.83 22.56
C GLY A 257 29.58 -2.69 21.35
N HIS A 258 28.34 -2.20 21.54
CA HIS A 258 27.47 -1.85 20.43
C HIS A 258 27.96 -0.56 19.74
N PRO A 259 27.85 -0.45 18.41
CA PRO A 259 28.21 0.76 17.68
C PRO A 259 27.35 1.94 18.13
N ALA A 260 27.89 3.14 17.98
CA ALA A 260 27.20 4.35 18.40
C ALA A 260 25.89 4.54 17.59
N PRO A 261 24.88 5.25 18.14
CA PRO A 261 23.56 5.37 17.50
C PRO A 261 23.58 5.99 16.10
N TRP A 262 24.56 6.83 15.82
CA TRP A 262 24.78 7.52 14.54
C TRP A 262 25.66 6.72 13.56
N GLU A 263 26.09 5.51 13.91
CA GLU A 263 26.83 4.61 13.02
C GLU A 263 25.89 3.58 12.39
N GLU A 264 26.05 3.33 11.09
CA GLU A 264 25.28 2.27 10.42
C GLU A 264 25.61 0.89 11.03
N PRO A 265 24.61 0.11 11.46
CA PRO A 265 24.84 -1.24 11.94
C PRO A 265 25.34 -2.12 10.80
N LYS A 266 26.40 -2.89 11.04
CA LYS A 266 26.74 -4.02 10.19
C LYS A 266 25.57 -5.02 10.18
N ALA A 267 25.25 -5.56 9.00
CA ALA A 267 24.07 -6.40 8.76
C ALA A 267 23.87 -7.45 9.87
N PRO A 268 22.65 -7.57 10.45
CA PRO A 268 22.39 -8.52 11.52
C PRO A 268 22.37 -9.96 10.98
N ALA A 269 22.82 -10.90 11.81
CA ALA A 269 22.45 -12.31 11.69
C ALA A 269 20.95 -12.48 11.98
N ALA A 270 20.32 -13.48 11.37
CA ALA A 270 18.86 -13.69 11.32
C ALA A 270 18.10 -13.44 12.65
N PRO A 271 16.86 -12.87 12.61
CA PRO A 271 16.15 -12.51 13.83
C PRO A 271 15.40 -13.71 14.45
N ALA A 272 15.49 -13.86 15.78
CA ALA A 272 14.74 -14.83 16.59
C ALA A 272 13.76 -14.20 17.61
N THR A 273 13.60 -12.87 17.61
CA THR A 273 12.79 -12.15 18.61
C THR A 273 11.50 -11.55 18.00
N PRO A 274 10.38 -11.58 18.76
CA PRO A 274 9.13 -10.98 18.31
C PRO A 274 9.23 -9.46 18.25
N ILE A 275 8.39 -8.85 17.41
CA ILE A 275 8.36 -7.40 17.16
C ILE A 275 8.20 -6.63 18.48
N ARG A 276 9.21 -5.82 18.79
CA ARG A 276 9.19 -4.86 19.90
C ARG A 276 8.35 -3.66 19.48
N ALA A 277 7.53 -3.19 20.43
CA ALA A 277 6.75 -1.97 20.25
C ALA A 277 7.69 -0.76 20.11
N PRO A 278 7.39 0.21 19.22
CA PRO A 278 7.99 1.53 19.37
C PRO A 278 7.61 2.08 20.75
N LYS A 279 8.58 2.71 21.45
CA LYS A 279 8.27 3.44 22.69
C LYS A 279 7.29 4.59 22.33
N PRO A 280 6.12 4.71 22.98
CA PRO A 280 5.22 5.83 22.74
C PRO A 280 5.92 7.15 23.10
N VAL A 281 5.74 8.18 22.26
CA VAL A 281 6.40 9.49 22.41
C VAL A 281 5.78 10.33 23.55
N ALA A 282 4.71 9.88 24.20
CA ALA A 282 3.97 10.70 25.17
C ALA A 282 4.48 10.55 26.61
N GLU A 283 5.31 11.50 27.06
CA GLU A 283 5.13 12.30 28.30
C GLU A 283 6.22 13.40 28.39
N ALA A 284 6.00 14.52 27.70
CA ALA A 284 6.76 15.77 27.90
C ALA A 284 5.89 17.04 27.66
N LEU A 285 4.58 16.93 27.86
CA LEU A 285 3.66 18.08 27.88
C LEU A 285 2.76 17.98 29.12
N ALA A 286 3.39 18.08 30.29
CA ALA A 286 2.73 18.36 31.55
C ALA A 286 3.50 19.48 32.26
N SER A 287 3.54 20.67 31.66
CA SER A 287 3.94 21.92 32.36
C SER A 287 3.55 23.21 31.63
N LEU A 288 2.44 23.24 30.89
CA LEU A 288 1.90 24.49 30.33
C LEU A 288 0.41 24.61 30.68
N ASP A 289 0.12 24.49 31.97
CA ASP A 289 -0.97 25.24 32.60
C ASP A 289 -0.33 26.52 33.15
N ASP A 290 -0.23 27.54 32.29
CA ASP A 290 -0.31 28.95 32.64
C ASP A 290 -0.30 29.78 31.35
N PHE A 291 -1.37 30.58 31.18
CA PHE A 291 -1.75 31.53 30.11
C PHE A 291 -2.76 31.06 29.05
#